data_AF-A0A921TBL9-F1
#
_entry.id   AF-A0A921TBL9-F1
#
_cell.length_a   1.000
_cell.length_b   1.000
_cell.length_c   1.000
_cell.angle_alpha   90.00
_cell.angle_beta   90.00
_cell.angle_gamma   90.00
#
_symmetry.space_group_name_H-M   'P 1'
#
loop_
_entity.id
_entity.type
_entity.pdbx_description
1 polymer ?
#
loop_
_entity_poly.entity_id
_entity_poly.type
_entity_poly.pdbx_seq_one_letter_code
_entity_poly.pdbx_strand_id
1 'polypeptide(L)'
;MQELNTSHAPRDREADHRIGNSLAFLSSALRHESRRIDSVAGARIALVNAANRLGAVSRLHGMMGRDGTNGRVRLSRHLEDFSEDLCESLDIDMRVDGEDIAVPMDVAGCLAIVVNELATNAVKHGGAEGRTAITVTCFTNDDGHLVVIVGDNGKGLPAGFRLDDTRGLGMVIVTSTVQKHRGTIRIEKGPCAVYRIELPIR
;
A
#
# COMPACT_ATOMS: atom_id res chain seq x y z
N MET A 1 33.52 -1.47 -38.99
CA MET A 1 32.10 -1.85 -38.96
C MET A 1 32.02 -3.13 -38.14
N GLN A 2 31.25 -3.26 -37.07
CA GLN A 2 29.89 -2.77 -36.89
C GLN A 2 29.59 -2.61 -35.39
N GLU A 3 28.75 -1.62 -35.10
CA GLU A 3 28.35 -1.10 -33.80
C GLU A 3 27.57 -2.14 -32.98
N LEU A 4 27.91 -2.28 -31.70
CA LEU A 4 27.05 -2.84 -30.67
C LEU A 4 26.90 -1.79 -29.58
N ASN A 5 26.06 -0.79 -29.85
CA ASN A 5 25.49 -0.01 -28.77
C ASN A 5 24.02 0.28 -29.06
N THR A 6 23.25 0.33 -27.97
CA THR A 6 21.86 0.79 -27.84
C THR A 6 20.76 -0.24 -28.07
N SER A 7 20.28 -0.85 -26.98
CA SER A 7 18.82 -0.98 -26.71
C SER A 7 18.50 -1.48 -25.28
N HIS A 8 19.13 -0.93 -24.23
CA HIS A 8 18.68 -1.11 -22.82
C HIS A 8 18.18 0.20 -22.17
N ALA A 9 18.46 1.36 -22.78
CA ALA A 9 18.22 2.69 -22.18
C ALA A 9 16.77 3.13 -21.89
N PRO A 10 15.69 2.66 -22.55
CA PRO A 10 14.34 3.18 -22.26
C PRO A 10 13.67 2.53 -21.04
N ARG A 11 14.01 1.28 -20.67
CA ARG A 11 13.41 0.58 -19.52
C ARG A 11 13.93 1.10 -18.19
N ASP A 12 15.24 1.38 -18.12
CA ASP A 12 15.89 1.90 -16.91
C ASP A 12 15.35 3.29 -16.56
N ARG A 13 15.16 4.17 -17.57
CA ARG A 13 14.61 5.52 -17.35
C ARG A 13 13.17 5.51 -16.85
N GLU A 14 12.35 4.57 -17.30
CA GLU A 14 10.96 4.50 -16.86
C GLU A 14 10.85 3.96 -15.44
N ALA A 15 11.66 2.95 -15.08
CA ALA A 15 11.79 2.48 -13.69
C ALA A 15 12.30 3.60 -12.77
N ASP A 16 13.37 4.29 -13.14
CA ASP A 16 13.94 5.42 -12.40
C ASP A 16 12.92 6.56 -12.23
N HIS A 17 12.16 6.86 -13.28
CA HIS A 17 11.12 7.89 -13.24
C HIS A 17 9.94 7.47 -12.32
N ARG A 18 9.58 6.18 -12.29
CA ARG A 18 8.53 5.64 -11.40
C ARG A 18 8.97 5.60 -9.94
N ILE A 19 10.24 5.28 -9.67
CA ILE A 19 10.86 5.40 -8.35
C ILE A 19 10.86 6.87 -7.91
N GLY A 20 11.32 7.76 -8.79
CA GLY A 20 11.32 9.21 -8.55
C GLY A 20 9.93 9.73 -8.17
N ASN A 21 8.89 9.29 -8.88
CA ASN A 21 7.50 9.66 -8.58
C ASN A 21 7.00 9.14 -7.23
N SER A 22 7.37 7.90 -6.87
CA SER A 22 6.96 7.28 -5.61
C SER A 22 7.70 7.92 -4.43
N LEU A 23 9.01 8.13 -4.55
CA LEU A 23 9.83 8.81 -3.55
C LEU A 23 9.43 10.28 -3.39
N ALA A 24 9.08 10.99 -4.46
CA ALA A 24 8.60 12.36 -4.38
C ALA A 24 7.27 12.46 -3.62
N PHE A 25 6.34 11.52 -3.87
CA PHE A 25 5.09 11.43 -3.13
C PHE A 25 5.33 11.12 -1.64
N LEU A 26 6.15 10.11 -1.34
CA LEU A 26 6.53 9.77 0.04
C LEU A 26 7.22 10.95 0.74
N SER A 27 8.13 11.65 0.06
CA SER A 27 8.81 12.82 0.61
C SER A 27 7.82 13.95 0.94
N SER A 28 6.85 14.21 0.06
CA SER A 28 5.78 15.20 0.31
C SER A 28 4.92 14.81 1.53
N ALA A 29 4.54 13.53 1.62
CA ALA A 29 3.78 13.00 2.74
C ALA A 29 4.56 13.12 4.07
N LEU A 30 5.85 12.78 4.08
CA LEU A 30 6.71 12.90 5.26
C LEU A 30 6.91 14.35 5.72
N ARG A 31 7.04 15.29 4.78
CA ARG A 31 7.06 16.73 5.09
C ARG A 31 5.72 17.24 5.65
N HIS A 32 4.62 16.60 5.28
CA HIS A 32 3.33 16.88 5.91
C HIS A 32 3.25 16.27 7.31
N GLU A 33 3.76 15.03 7.50
CA GLU A 33 3.84 14.34 8.79
C GLU A 33 4.66 15.14 9.80
N SER A 34 5.86 15.58 9.41
CA SER A 34 6.79 16.28 10.30
C SER A 34 6.23 17.57 10.88
N ARG A 35 5.34 18.27 10.16
CA ARG A 35 4.71 19.51 10.61
C ARG A 35 3.65 19.32 11.70
N ARG A 36 3.27 18.07 12.01
CA ARG A 36 2.17 17.73 12.92
C ARG A 36 2.61 16.88 14.11
N ILE A 37 3.92 16.66 14.26
CA ILE A 37 4.50 15.83 15.31
C ILE A 37 4.89 16.73 16.47
N ASP A 38 4.13 16.61 17.55
CA ASP A 38 4.35 17.41 18.77
C ASP A 38 5.03 16.62 19.89
N SER A 39 5.49 15.38 19.61
CA SER A 39 6.14 14.52 20.61
C SER A 39 7.22 13.61 20.03
N VAL A 40 8.19 13.23 20.87
CA VAL A 40 9.27 12.29 20.51
C VAL A 40 8.70 10.89 20.17
N ALA A 41 7.66 10.44 20.90
CA ALA A 41 6.98 9.19 20.60
C ALA A 41 6.30 9.23 19.22
N GLY A 42 5.62 10.34 18.90
CA GLY A 42 5.03 10.57 17.58
C GLY A 42 6.08 10.59 16.46
N ALA A 43 7.24 11.21 16.71
CA ALA A 43 8.37 11.24 15.77
C ALA A 43 8.90 9.85 15.45
N ARG A 44 9.09 9.01 16.47
CA ARG A 44 9.56 7.63 16.30
C ARG A 44 8.58 6.80 15.47
N ILE A 45 7.28 6.90 15.74
CA ILE A 45 6.25 6.18 14.97
C ILE A 45 6.23 6.64 13.51
N ALA A 46 6.32 7.95 13.26
CA ALA A 46 6.35 8.50 11.90
C ALA A 46 7.57 7.99 11.11
N LEU A 47 8.74 7.88 11.75
CA LEU A 47 9.94 7.33 11.11
C LEU A 47 9.82 5.83 10.78
N VAL A 48 9.21 5.04 11.67
CA VAL A 48 8.95 3.61 11.40
C VAL A 48 8.00 3.47 10.21
N ASN A 49 6.90 4.24 10.20
CA ASN A 49 5.96 4.25 9.08
C ASN A 49 6.64 4.66 7.76
N ALA A 50 7.51 5.68 7.81
CA ALA A 50 8.31 6.11 6.67
C ALA A 50 9.20 4.99 6.13
N ALA A 51 9.89 4.28 7.03
CA ALA A 51 10.77 3.17 6.70
C ALA A 51 10.00 2.02 6.06
N ASN A 52 8.83 1.65 6.60
CA ASN A 52 7.99 0.59 6.04
C ASN A 52 7.50 0.93 4.62
N ARG A 53 7.09 2.18 4.39
CA ARG A 53 6.70 2.67 3.05
C ARG A 53 7.87 2.61 2.05
N LEU A 54 9.07 3.01 2.49
CA LEU A 54 10.28 2.92 1.66
C LEU A 54 10.68 1.47 1.38
N GLY A 55 10.55 0.58 2.37
CA GLY A 55 10.76 -0.86 2.22
C GLY A 55 9.82 -1.48 1.18
N ALA A 56 8.53 -1.13 1.21
CA ALA A 56 7.55 -1.56 0.22
C ALA A 56 7.95 -1.19 -1.23
N VAL A 57 8.35 0.07 -1.44
CA VAL A 57 8.81 0.55 -2.75
C VAL A 57 10.11 -0.14 -3.17
N SER A 58 11.03 -0.35 -2.22
CA SER A 58 12.33 -0.96 -2.49
C SER A 58 12.21 -2.44 -2.89
N ARG A 59 11.30 -3.20 -2.26
CA ARG A 59 11.03 -4.61 -2.61
C ARG A 59 10.45 -4.76 -4.00
N LEU A 60 9.49 -3.91 -4.36
CA LEU A 60 8.95 -3.88 -5.72
C LEU A 60 10.05 -3.64 -6.76
N HIS A 61 10.98 -2.75 -6.47
CA HIS A 61 12.11 -2.49 -7.35
C HIS A 61 13.11 -3.66 -7.39
N GLY A 62 13.38 -4.31 -6.27
CA GLY A 62 14.24 -5.50 -6.22
C GLY A 62 13.73 -6.66 -7.10
N MET A 63 12.40 -6.78 -7.25
CA MET A 63 11.76 -7.75 -8.15
C MET A 63 11.91 -7.36 -9.64
N MET A 64 12.00 -6.07 -9.97
CA MET A 64 12.20 -5.57 -11.35
C MET A 64 13.55 -5.99 -11.94
N GLY A 65 14.61 -5.95 -11.13
CA GLY A 65 15.95 -6.29 -11.60
C GLY A 65 16.17 -7.79 -11.79
N ARG A 66 15.26 -8.64 -11.30
CA ARG A 66 15.47 -10.09 -11.21
C ARG A 66 14.71 -10.91 -12.24
N ASP A 67 13.66 -10.40 -12.87
CA ASP A 67 12.91 -11.16 -13.86
C ASP A 67 12.44 -10.32 -15.04
N GLY A 68 12.48 -10.92 -16.23
CA GLY A 68 11.88 -10.44 -17.48
C GLY A 68 10.35 -10.33 -17.44
N THR A 69 9.79 -9.99 -16.28
CA THR A 69 8.40 -9.61 -16.08
C THR A 69 8.12 -8.38 -16.93
N ASN A 70 7.04 -8.42 -17.70
CA ASN A 70 6.63 -7.36 -18.62
C ASN A 70 6.09 -6.12 -17.88
N GLY A 71 6.70 -5.72 -16.75
CA GLY A 71 6.24 -4.64 -15.90
C GLY A 71 5.15 -5.04 -14.89
N ARG A 72 4.91 -6.35 -14.68
CA ARG A 72 3.79 -6.87 -13.88
C ARG A 72 4.27 -7.85 -12.81
N VAL A 73 3.57 -7.86 -11.66
CA VAL A 73 3.85 -8.75 -10.53
C VAL A 73 2.59 -9.48 -10.09
N ARG A 74 2.79 -10.64 -9.46
CA ARG A 74 1.73 -11.45 -8.85
C ARG A 74 1.35 -10.82 -7.51
N LEU A 75 0.14 -10.26 -7.41
CA LEU A 75 -0.25 -9.39 -6.30
C LEU A 75 -0.26 -10.10 -4.95
N SER A 76 -0.85 -11.30 -4.86
CA SER A 76 -0.94 -12.02 -3.59
C SER A 76 0.45 -12.31 -3.03
N ARG A 77 1.35 -12.86 -3.86
CA ARG A 77 2.76 -13.12 -3.48
C ARG A 77 3.48 -11.86 -3.05
N HIS A 78 3.29 -10.76 -3.78
CA HIS A 78 3.90 -9.49 -3.43
C HIS A 78 3.42 -8.98 -2.05
N LEU A 79 2.12 -9.12 -1.76
CA LEU A 79 1.55 -8.73 -0.47
C LEU A 79 1.95 -9.68 0.67
N GLU A 80 2.15 -10.97 0.39
CA GLU A 80 2.71 -11.96 1.32
C GLU A 80 4.14 -11.58 1.70
N ASP A 81 5.02 -11.35 0.72
CA ASP A 81 6.40 -10.90 0.96
C ASP A 81 6.44 -9.55 1.71
N PHE A 82 5.50 -8.66 1.40
CA PHE A 82 5.36 -7.39 2.10
C PHE A 82 4.87 -7.57 3.54
N SER A 83 4.03 -8.58 3.80
CA SER A 83 3.41 -8.82 5.10
C SER A 83 4.41 -9.26 6.16
N GLU A 84 5.48 -9.98 5.82
CA GLU A 84 6.47 -10.45 6.80
C GLU A 84 7.10 -9.28 7.57
N ASP A 85 7.67 -8.32 6.85
CA ASP A 85 8.28 -7.12 7.42
C ASP A 85 7.24 -6.25 8.15
N LEU A 86 6.02 -6.18 7.61
CA LEU A 86 4.96 -5.37 8.21
C LEU A 86 4.49 -5.95 9.54
N CYS A 87 4.31 -7.27 9.59
CA CYS A 87 3.95 -8.03 10.79
C CYS A 87 4.99 -7.85 11.90
N GLU A 88 6.28 -7.95 11.57
CA GLU A 88 7.36 -7.72 12.54
C GLU A 88 7.38 -6.25 13.02
N SER A 89 7.25 -5.29 12.10
CA SER A 89 7.35 -3.87 12.43
C SER A 89 6.19 -3.36 13.29
N LEU A 90 4.97 -3.80 12.99
CA LEU A 90 3.75 -3.34 13.67
C LEU A 90 3.28 -4.28 14.79
N ASP A 91 3.94 -5.42 14.98
CA ASP A 91 3.53 -6.48 15.90
C ASP A 91 2.09 -6.98 15.65
N ILE A 92 1.81 -7.33 14.39
CA ILE A 92 0.49 -7.78 13.93
C ILE A 92 0.55 -9.17 13.30
N ASP A 93 -0.63 -9.78 13.13
CA ASP A 93 -0.81 -10.90 12.21
C ASP A 93 -1.42 -10.37 10.91
N MET A 94 -0.99 -10.92 9.77
CA MET A 94 -1.57 -10.58 8.47
C MET A 94 -1.76 -11.84 7.63
N ARG A 95 -2.92 -11.93 6.98
CA ARG A 95 -3.26 -12.99 6.04
C ARG A 95 -3.68 -12.39 4.70
N VAL A 96 -3.12 -12.93 3.63
CA VAL A 96 -3.49 -12.59 2.26
C VAL A 96 -4.29 -13.75 1.67
N ASP A 97 -5.44 -13.44 1.08
CA ASP A 97 -6.37 -14.39 0.49
C ASP A 97 -6.79 -13.94 -0.91
N GLY A 98 -7.25 -14.91 -1.71
CA GLY A 98 -7.91 -14.66 -2.98
C GLY A 98 -7.08 -15.06 -4.21
N GLU A 99 -7.38 -14.42 -5.33
CA GLU A 99 -6.84 -14.75 -6.64
C GLU A 99 -5.39 -14.26 -6.79
N ASP A 100 -4.57 -15.10 -7.41
CA ASP A 100 -3.20 -14.72 -7.78
C ASP A 100 -3.24 -13.92 -9.11
N ILE A 101 -3.49 -12.62 -8.99
CA ILE A 101 -3.70 -11.69 -10.11
C ILE A 101 -2.38 -11.02 -10.50
N ALA A 102 -2.07 -11.00 -11.80
CA ALA A 102 -0.94 -10.25 -12.32
C ALA A 102 -1.32 -8.77 -12.52
N VAL A 103 -0.70 -7.86 -11.79
CA VAL A 103 -0.97 -6.41 -11.83
C VAL A 103 0.26 -5.62 -12.26
N PRO A 104 0.10 -4.43 -12.84
CA PRO A 104 1.21 -3.49 -13.01
C PRO A 104 1.92 -3.21 -11.69
N MET A 105 3.24 -3.03 -11.71
CA MET A 105 4.03 -2.84 -10.49
C MET A 105 3.70 -1.55 -9.72
N ASP A 106 3.32 -0.49 -10.43
CA ASP A 106 2.85 0.74 -9.80
C ASP A 106 1.56 0.52 -9.00
N VAL A 107 0.64 -0.30 -9.52
CA VAL A 107 -0.57 -0.74 -8.81
C VAL A 107 -0.20 -1.60 -7.59
N ALA A 108 0.77 -2.51 -7.70
CA ALA A 108 1.23 -3.29 -6.55
C ALA A 108 1.82 -2.40 -5.44
N GLY A 109 2.63 -1.40 -5.80
CA GLY A 109 3.18 -0.43 -4.84
C GLY A 109 2.14 0.49 -4.22
N CYS A 110 1.16 0.90 -5.00
CA CYS A 110 -0.02 1.58 -4.47
C CYS A 110 -0.68 0.75 -3.37
N LEU A 111 -0.93 -0.54 -3.64
CA LEU A 111 -1.61 -1.42 -2.71
C LEU A 111 -0.78 -1.73 -1.46
N ALA A 112 0.53 -1.91 -1.57
CA ALA A 112 1.40 -2.08 -0.41
C ALA A 112 1.37 -0.85 0.51
N ILE A 113 1.41 0.37 -0.05
CA ILE A 113 1.25 1.61 0.73
C ILE A 113 -0.13 1.67 1.39
N VAL A 114 -1.21 1.35 0.65
CA VAL A 114 -2.57 1.34 1.20
C VAL A 114 -2.68 0.37 2.36
N VAL A 115 -2.22 -0.87 2.20
CA VAL A 115 -2.24 -1.90 3.25
C VAL A 115 -1.43 -1.46 4.46
N ASN A 116 -0.24 -0.89 4.27
CA ASN A 116 0.57 -0.34 5.37
C ASN A 116 -0.18 0.68 6.22
N GLU A 117 -0.82 1.65 5.57
CA GLU A 117 -1.56 2.71 6.28
C GLU A 117 -2.79 2.18 6.99
N LEU A 118 -3.53 1.26 6.36
CA LEU A 118 -4.72 0.66 6.97
C LEU A 118 -4.34 -0.24 8.15
N ALA A 119 -3.28 -1.04 8.04
CA ALA A 119 -2.75 -1.84 9.15
C ALA A 119 -2.25 -0.95 10.31
N THR A 120 -1.53 0.12 9.99
CA THR A 120 -1.09 1.11 10.98
C THR A 120 -2.28 1.74 11.70
N ASN A 121 -3.35 2.06 10.97
CA ASN A 121 -4.57 2.61 11.57
C ASN A 121 -5.28 1.59 12.46
N ALA A 122 -5.31 0.31 12.08
CA ALA A 122 -5.87 -0.75 12.91
C ALA A 122 -5.11 -0.90 14.23
N VAL A 123 -3.78 -0.84 14.23
CA VAL A 123 -2.97 -0.87 15.47
C VAL A 123 -3.25 0.35 16.34
N LYS A 124 -3.31 1.55 15.74
CA LYS A 124 -3.50 2.81 16.50
C LYS A 124 -4.92 3.00 17.02
N HIS A 125 -5.93 2.51 16.29
CA HIS A 125 -7.33 2.91 16.48
C HIS A 125 -8.32 1.75 16.48
N GLY A 126 -7.95 0.59 15.93
CA GLY A 126 -8.82 -0.59 15.77
C GLY A 126 -9.20 -1.24 17.10
N GLY A 127 -8.33 -1.17 18.12
CA GLY A 127 -8.67 -1.58 19.48
C GLY A 127 -9.10 -3.05 19.61
N ALA A 128 -8.40 -3.95 18.91
CA ALA A 128 -8.63 -5.39 18.97
C ALA A 128 -8.43 -5.95 20.39
N GLU A 129 -9.23 -6.95 20.76
CA GLU A 129 -9.04 -7.71 21.98
C GLU A 129 -7.94 -8.76 21.75
N GLY A 130 -6.68 -8.32 21.84
CA GLY A 130 -5.50 -9.17 21.59
C GLY A 130 -4.61 -8.62 20.48
N ARG A 131 -3.90 -9.52 19.79
CA ARG A 131 -3.05 -9.11 18.66
C ARG A 131 -3.92 -8.60 17.52
N THR A 132 -3.50 -7.48 16.93
CA THR A 132 -4.19 -6.94 15.75
C THR A 132 -3.96 -7.90 14.58
N ALA A 133 -5.03 -8.28 13.91
CA ALA A 133 -5.00 -9.15 12.74
C ALA A 133 -5.59 -8.44 11.53
N ILE A 134 -4.89 -8.49 10.40
CA ILE A 134 -5.29 -7.89 9.13
C ILE A 134 -5.57 -9.00 8.12
N THR A 135 -6.73 -8.92 7.46
CA THR A 135 -7.06 -9.79 6.32
C THR A 135 -7.08 -8.96 5.06
N VAL A 136 -6.34 -9.40 4.03
CA VAL A 136 -6.36 -8.79 2.71
C VAL A 136 -6.89 -9.79 1.70
N THR A 137 -8.00 -9.48 1.04
CA THR A 137 -8.60 -10.34 0.01
C THR A 137 -8.51 -9.67 -1.34
N CYS A 138 -7.99 -10.37 -2.36
CA CYS A 138 -7.84 -9.85 -3.72
C CYS A 138 -8.64 -10.71 -4.71
N PHE A 139 -9.41 -10.09 -5.61
CA PHE A 139 -10.10 -10.80 -6.69
C PHE A 139 -10.44 -9.83 -7.85
N THR A 140 -10.83 -10.37 -9.00
CA THR A 140 -11.32 -9.56 -10.12
C THR A 140 -12.85 -9.57 -10.13
N ASN A 141 -13.50 -8.41 -10.26
CA ASN A 141 -14.96 -8.36 -10.41
C ASN A 141 -15.39 -8.61 -11.87
N ASP A 142 -16.70 -8.68 -12.10
CA ASP A 142 -17.29 -8.94 -13.43
C ASP A 142 -16.92 -7.87 -14.49
N ASP A 143 -16.60 -6.65 -14.06
CA ASP A 143 -16.16 -5.55 -14.94
C ASP A 143 -14.66 -5.62 -15.28
N GLY A 144 -13.94 -6.63 -14.77
CA GLY A 144 -12.49 -6.76 -14.95
C GLY A 144 -11.66 -5.81 -14.08
N HIS A 145 -12.26 -5.18 -13.08
CA HIS A 145 -11.54 -4.37 -12.10
C HIS A 145 -10.95 -5.26 -11.00
N LEU A 146 -9.74 -4.89 -10.56
CA LEU A 146 -9.15 -5.45 -9.37
C LEU A 146 -9.89 -4.93 -8.15
N VAL A 147 -10.33 -5.84 -7.30
CA VAL A 147 -10.90 -5.56 -5.99
C VAL A 147 -9.94 -6.04 -4.91
N VAL A 148 -9.64 -5.15 -3.97
CA VAL A 148 -8.88 -5.46 -2.77
C VAL A 148 -9.69 -5.06 -1.54
N ILE A 149 -9.93 -6.02 -0.65
CA ILE A 149 -10.62 -5.80 0.62
C ILE A 149 -9.58 -5.91 1.73
N VAL A 150 -9.51 -4.90 2.60
CA VAL A 150 -8.62 -4.88 3.77
C VAL A 150 -9.50 -4.74 5.01
N GLY A 151 -9.46 -5.75 5.88
CA GLY A 151 -10.23 -5.78 7.12
C GLY A 151 -9.34 -5.98 8.34
N ASP A 152 -9.74 -5.40 9.48
CA ASP A 152 -9.14 -5.69 10.80
C ASP A 152 -10.06 -6.58 11.67
N ASN A 153 -9.52 -7.04 12.80
CA ASN A 153 -10.27 -7.73 13.86
C ASN A 153 -10.64 -6.79 15.02
N GLY A 154 -10.69 -5.48 14.76
CA GLY A 154 -10.94 -4.46 15.77
C GLY A 154 -12.43 -4.26 16.10
N LYS A 155 -12.71 -3.23 16.89
CA LYS A 155 -14.07 -2.83 17.32
C LYS A 155 -14.88 -2.05 16.27
N GLY A 156 -14.33 -1.90 15.06
CA GLY A 156 -14.94 -1.13 13.98
C GLY A 156 -14.68 0.36 14.04
N LEU A 157 -15.16 1.05 13.01
CA LEU A 157 -14.99 2.49 12.87
C LEU A 157 -16.01 3.26 13.72
N PRO A 158 -15.65 4.44 14.26
CA PRO A 158 -16.59 5.28 15.00
C PRO A 158 -17.84 5.62 14.20
N ALA A 159 -18.97 5.77 14.90
CA ALA A 159 -20.22 6.20 14.27
C ALA A 159 -20.03 7.54 13.53
N GLY A 160 -20.46 7.59 12.27
CA GLY A 160 -20.32 8.77 11.43
C GLY A 160 -18.91 9.00 10.86
N PHE A 161 -17.99 8.04 10.97
CA PHE A 161 -16.68 8.14 10.32
C PHE A 161 -16.83 8.25 8.80
N ARG A 162 -16.17 9.23 8.21
CA ARG A 162 -16.16 9.49 6.76
C ARG A 162 -14.72 9.62 6.27
N LEU A 163 -14.40 8.93 5.17
CA LEU A 163 -13.08 8.99 4.54
C LEU A 163 -12.69 10.45 4.22
N ASP A 164 -13.64 11.22 3.69
CA ASP A 164 -13.43 12.60 3.23
C ASP A 164 -13.17 13.60 4.37
N ASP A 165 -13.67 13.31 5.58
CA ASP A 165 -13.54 14.19 6.75
C ASP A 165 -12.25 13.94 7.53
N THR A 166 -11.50 12.90 7.16
CA THR A 166 -10.35 12.45 7.93
C THR A 166 -9.12 13.31 7.64
N ARG A 167 -8.69 14.13 8.62
CA ARG A 167 -7.45 14.92 8.53
C ARG A 167 -6.19 14.11 8.83
N GLY A 168 -6.30 12.81 9.04
CA GLY A 168 -5.20 11.91 9.34
C GLY A 168 -4.37 11.65 8.09
N LEU A 169 -3.05 11.85 8.18
CA LEU A 169 -2.15 11.71 7.03
C LEU A 169 -2.26 10.32 6.37
N GLY A 170 -2.37 9.24 7.15
CA GLY A 170 -2.47 7.89 6.60
C GLY A 170 -3.68 7.75 5.67
N MET A 171 -4.83 8.30 6.06
CA MET A 171 -6.02 8.30 5.19
C MET A 171 -5.85 9.19 3.97
N VAL A 172 -5.17 10.34 4.09
CA VAL A 172 -4.82 11.19 2.93
C VAL A 172 -3.93 10.44 1.94
N ILE A 173 -2.95 9.68 2.45
CA ILE A 173 -2.08 8.83 1.62
C ILE A 173 -2.91 7.76 0.91
N VAL A 174 -3.76 7.05 1.64
CA VAL A 174 -4.64 6.00 1.09
C VAL A 174 -5.51 6.56 -0.03
N THR A 175 -6.30 7.61 0.24
CA THR A 175 -7.23 8.15 -0.74
C THR A 175 -6.52 8.75 -1.95
N SER A 176 -5.43 9.51 -1.74
CA SER A 176 -4.66 10.11 -2.84
C SER A 176 -4.00 9.07 -3.73
N THR A 177 -3.48 7.99 -3.14
CA THR A 177 -2.78 6.93 -3.90
C THR A 177 -3.77 6.11 -4.73
N VAL A 178 -4.94 5.78 -4.15
CA VAL A 178 -6.03 5.11 -4.87
C VAL A 178 -6.55 5.99 -6.02
N GLN A 179 -6.80 7.28 -5.77
CA GLN A 179 -7.26 8.23 -6.79
C GLN A 179 -6.25 8.41 -7.93
N LYS A 180 -4.93 8.45 -7.63
CA LYS A 180 -3.87 8.54 -8.64
C LYS A 180 -3.94 7.38 -9.65
N HIS A 181 -4.36 6.21 -9.20
CA HIS A 181 -4.56 5.01 -10.03
C HIS A 181 -5.99 4.88 -10.57
N ARG A 182 -6.77 5.98 -10.52
CA ARG A 182 -8.17 6.05 -10.96
C ARG A 182 -9.09 5.03 -10.27
N GLY A 183 -8.69 4.59 -9.08
CA GLY A 183 -9.48 3.69 -8.25
C GLY A 183 -10.47 4.42 -7.37
N THR A 184 -11.28 3.63 -6.67
CA THR A 184 -12.17 4.08 -5.62
C THR A 184 -11.90 3.32 -4.34
N ILE A 185 -12.19 3.95 -3.20
CA ILE A 185 -12.15 3.31 -1.88
C ILE A 185 -13.44 3.63 -1.14
N ARG A 186 -14.03 2.62 -0.53
CA ARG A 186 -15.21 2.75 0.33
C ARG A 186 -15.07 1.92 1.60
N ILE A 187 -15.84 2.28 2.60
CA ILE A 187 -15.95 1.52 3.85
C ILE A 187 -17.13 0.57 3.71
N GLU A 188 -16.89 -0.71 4.01
CA GLU A 188 -17.95 -1.71 4.08
C GLU A 188 -18.57 -1.71 5.49
N LYS A 189 -19.88 -1.98 5.56
CA LYS A 189 -20.57 -2.07 6.85
C LYS A 189 -20.17 -3.39 7.54
N GLY A 190 -19.76 -3.31 8.80
CA GLY A 190 -19.39 -4.48 9.56
C GLY A 190 -19.08 -4.17 11.02
N PRO A 191 -18.86 -5.21 11.84
CA PRO A 191 -18.45 -5.06 13.24
C PRO A 191 -17.00 -4.57 13.38
N CYS A 192 -16.18 -4.76 12.36
CA CYS A 192 -14.78 -4.32 12.29
C CYS A 192 -14.55 -3.29 11.17
N ALA A 193 -13.35 -2.70 11.09
CA ALA A 193 -13.06 -1.76 10.02
C ALA A 193 -12.73 -2.53 8.74
N VAL A 194 -13.54 -2.34 7.70
CA VAL A 194 -13.34 -2.99 6.41
C VAL A 194 -13.35 -1.95 5.30
N TYR A 195 -12.29 -1.94 4.51
CA TYR A 195 -12.11 -1.05 3.38
C TYR A 195 -12.11 -1.86 2.10
N ARG A 196 -12.88 -1.42 1.12
CA ARG A 196 -12.90 -1.99 -0.22
C ARG A 196 -12.32 -0.99 -1.21
N ILE A 197 -11.27 -1.41 -1.87
CA ILE A 197 -10.57 -0.68 -2.92
C ILE A 197 -10.88 -1.34 -4.26
N GLU A 198 -11.25 -0.55 -5.26
CA GLU A 198 -11.48 -1.01 -6.63
C GLU A 198 -10.59 -0.22 -7.58
N LEU A 199 -9.82 -0.92 -8.41
CA LEU A 199 -8.82 -0.35 -9.32
C LEU A 199 -9.00 -0.90 -10.74
N PRO A 200 -8.98 -0.04 -11.77
CA PRO A 200 -8.94 -0.51 -13.15
C PRO A 200 -7.58 -1.14 -13.44
N ILE A 201 -7.55 -2.44 -13.76
CA ILE A 201 -6.33 -3.13 -14.21
C ILE A 201 -6.33 -3.21 -15.73
N ARG A 202 -5.58 -2.33 -16.39
CA ARG A 202 -5.22 -2.44 -17.81
C ARG A 202 -3.73 -2.70 -17.89
#